data_AF-A0A954IP65-F1
#
_entry.id   AF-A0A954IP65-F1
#
_cell.length_a   1.000
_cell.length_b   1.000
_cell.length_c   1.000
_cell.angle_alpha   90.00
_cell.angle_beta   90.00
_cell.angle_gamma   90.00
#
_symmetry.space_group_name_H-M   'P 1'
#
loop_
_entity.id
_entity.type
_entity.pdbx_description
1 polymer ?
#
loop_
_entity_poly.entity_id
_entity_poly.type
_entity_poly.pdbx_seq_one_letter_code
_entity_poly.pdbx_strand_id
1 'polypeptide(L)'
;GLTMGIVNPAMLELYDDIPKEARDAIEDVMLNRNQGESGQDATERLMTVAENYQNGGKKKDSTVDMSWREGTVEERIAHALVKGITTFIEADTKEAWEKYPKPLEVIEGPLMDGMNIVGDLFGAGKMFLPQVVKSARVMKQSVAWLNPYIEAEKVEGEKKGKILMATVKGDVHDIGKNIVGVVLGCNGYDIVDLGVMVPCEKILDTAIAEEVDIIGLSGLITPSLDEMVYVA
;
A
#
# COMPACT_ATOMS: atom_id res chain seq x y z
N GLY A 1 -19.26 6.13 26.59
CA GLY A 1 -18.27 6.35 25.52
C GLY A 1 -18.92 6.12 24.17
N LEU A 2 -18.37 6.70 23.11
CA LEU A 2 -18.86 6.55 21.74
C LEU A 2 -18.66 5.09 21.30
N THR A 3 -19.76 4.36 21.04
CA THR A 3 -19.72 2.92 20.71
C THR A 3 -19.74 2.64 19.21
N MET A 4 -20.15 3.62 18.41
CA MET A 4 -20.26 3.50 16.95
C MET A 4 -20.16 4.89 16.30
N GLY A 5 -19.47 4.98 15.17
CA GLY A 5 -19.43 6.17 14.32
C GLY A 5 -19.44 5.76 12.84
N ILE A 6 -20.19 6.49 12.02
CA ILE A 6 -20.22 6.31 10.57
C ILE A 6 -19.25 7.33 9.97
N VAL A 7 -18.21 6.84 9.28
CA VAL A 7 -17.19 7.67 8.65
C VAL A 7 -17.24 7.44 7.14
N ASN A 8 -17.13 8.52 6.36
CA ASN A 8 -16.95 8.42 4.91
C ASN A 8 -15.45 8.24 4.59
N PRO A 9 -15.00 7.05 4.18
CA PRO A 9 -13.57 6.79 3.92
C PRO A 9 -13.02 7.56 2.72
N ALA A 10 -13.90 8.10 1.86
CA ALA A 10 -13.47 8.90 0.71
C ALA A 10 -12.96 10.28 1.12
N MET A 11 -13.38 10.81 2.27
CA MET A 11 -13.06 12.15 2.75
C MET A 11 -11.99 12.17 3.87
N LEU A 12 -11.27 11.06 4.06
CA LEU A 12 -10.20 10.98 5.05
C LEU A 12 -8.91 11.63 4.53
N GLU A 13 -8.57 12.79 5.09
CA GLU A 13 -7.22 13.39 4.95
C GLU A 13 -6.19 12.60 5.78
N LEU A 14 -4.89 12.75 5.45
CA LEU A 14 -3.85 12.20 6.32
C LEU A 14 -3.81 13.00 7.60
N TYR A 15 -3.58 12.32 8.71
CA TYR A 15 -3.53 12.97 10.02
C TYR A 15 -2.50 14.12 10.08
N ASP A 16 -1.37 13.97 9.39
CA ASP A 16 -0.31 14.98 9.32
C ASP A 16 -0.63 16.17 8.38
N ASP A 17 -1.62 16.03 7.47
CA ASP A 17 -2.06 17.14 6.61
C ASP A 17 -3.05 18.08 7.33
N ILE A 18 -3.65 17.61 8.44
CA ILE A 18 -4.61 18.41 9.20
C ILE A 18 -3.88 19.64 9.76
N PRO A 19 -4.38 20.88 9.50
CA PRO A 19 -3.76 22.09 10.03
C PRO A 19 -3.56 21.98 11.54
N LYS A 20 -2.33 22.26 12.00
CA LYS A 20 -1.90 22.02 13.39
C LYS A 20 -2.87 22.60 14.43
N GLU A 21 -3.36 23.81 14.21
CA GLU A 21 -4.33 24.46 15.10
C GLU A 21 -5.65 23.69 15.23
N ALA A 22 -6.18 23.18 14.10
CA ALA A 22 -7.38 22.37 14.09
C ALA A 22 -7.14 20.99 14.72
N ARG A 23 -6.02 20.36 14.38
CA ARG A 23 -5.63 19.07 14.94
C ARG A 23 -5.50 19.12 16.45
N ASP A 24 -4.73 20.09 16.97
CA ASP A 24 -4.48 20.25 18.40
C ASP A 24 -5.80 20.54 19.16
N ALA A 25 -6.69 21.37 18.60
CA ALA A 25 -8.00 21.63 19.20
C ALA A 25 -8.92 20.39 19.23
N ILE A 26 -8.92 19.57 18.18
CA ILE A 26 -9.67 18.30 18.13
C ILE A 26 -9.11 17.31 19.17
N GLU A 27 -7.78 17.18 19.24
CA GLU A 27 -7.12 16.29 20.21
C GLU A 27 -7.41 16.69 21.65
N ASP A 28 -7.38 17.99 21.96
CA ASP A 28 -7.63 18.49 23.31
C ASP A 28 -9.00 18.04 23.81
N VAL A 29 -10.03 18.09 22.96
CA VAL A 29 -11.38 17.61 23.29
C VAL A 29 -11.42 16.08 23.35
N MET A 30 -10.92 15.37 22.34
CA MET A 30 -11.02 13.91 22.24
C MET A 30 -10.24 13.19 23.34
N LEU A 31 -9.07 13.71 23.70
CA LEU A 31 -8.16 13.13 24.69
C LEU A 31 -8.31 13.77 26.07
N ASN A 32 -9.31 14.63 26.25
CA ASN A 32 -9.60 15.33 27.50
C ASN A 32 -8.37 16.07 28.07
N ARG A 33 -7.62 16.75 27.20
CA ARG A 33 -6.47 17.59 27.56
C ARG A 33 -6.91 19.05 27.63
N ASN A 34 -6.11 19.90 28.28
CA ASN A 34 -6.29 21.36 28.28
C ASN A 34 -7.72 21.86 28.61
N GLN A 35 -8.40 21.19 29.55
CA GLN A 35 -9.78 21.52 29.92
C GLN A 35 -9.90 22.75 30.85
N GLY A 36 -8.78 23.29 31.31
CA GLY A 36 -8.73 24.42 32.23
C GLY A 36 -9.37 24.13 33.59
N GLU A 37 -9.63 25.19 34.35
CA GLU A 37 -10.36 25.09 35.63
C GLU A 37 -11.87 24.91 35.42
N SER A 38 -12.39 25.36 34.28
CA SER A 38 -13.82 25.31 33.93
C SER A 38 -14.27 23.92 33.46
N GLY A 39 -13.33 23.09 32.98
CA GLY A 39 -13.63 21.81 32.34
C GLY A 39 -14.10 21.90 30.90
N GLN A 40 -14.09 23.10 30.28
CA GLN A 40 -14.67 23.34 28.95
C GLN A 40 -13.73 24.08 27.98
N ASP A 41 -12.56 24.53 28.43
CA ASP A 41 -11.65 25.37 27.63
C ASP A 41 -11.28 24.74 26.28
N ALA A 42 -11.06 23.42 26.23
CA ALA A 42 -10.80 22.68 25.00
C ALA A 42 -12.00 22.68 24.04
N THR A 43 -13.22 22.57 24.59
CA THR A 43 -14.46 22.57 23.81
C THR A 43 -14.69 23.94 23.20
N GLU A 44 -14.51 25.01 23.97
CA GLU A 44 -14.61 26.39 23.48
C GLU A 44 -13.58 26.67 22.39
N ARG A 45 -12.32 26.27 22.59
CA ARG A 45 -11.26 26.39 21.59
C ARG A 45 -11.61 25.68 20.29
N LEU A 46 -12.13 24.45 20.37
CA LEU A 46 -12.58 23.71 19.18
C LEU A 46 -13.71 24.44 18.45
N MET A 47 -14.68 25.00 19.18
CA MET A 47 -15.77 25.77 18.59
C MET A 47 -15.24 27.02 17.86
N THR A 48 -14.32 27.78 18.46
CA THR A 48 -13.69 28.95 17.82
C THR A 48 -12.95 28.56 16.55
N VAL A 49 -12.18 27.48 16.58
CA VAL A 49 -11.48 27.00 15.37
C VAL A 49 -12.48 26.56 14.32
N ALA A 50 -13.57 25.87 14.69
CA ALA A 50 -14.61 25.41 13.77
C ALA A 50 -15.35 26.56 13.06
N GLU A 51 -15.58 27.69 13.73
CA GLU A 51 -16.19 28.88 13.12
C GLU A 51 -15.37 29.41 11.93
N ASN A 52 -14.03 29.32 12.01
CA ASN A 52 -13.15 29.69 10.91
C ASN A 52 -13.34 28.81 9.67
N TYR A 53 -13.81 27.57 9.83
CA TYR A 53 -14.13 26.67 8.73
C TYR A 53 -15.58 26.87 8.22
N GLN A 54 -16.52 27.32 9.05
CA GLN A 54 -17.92 27.57 8.65
C GLN A 54 -18.11 28.89 7.89
N ASN A 55 -17.42 29.96 8.28
CA ASN A 55 -17.64 31.32 7.75
C ASN A 55 -16.87 31.65 6.45
N GLY A 56 -16.58 30.63 5.64
CA GLY A 56 -15.86 30.80 4.36
C GLY A 56 -14.37 30.46 4.42
N GLY A 57 -13.93 29.66 5.40
CA GLY A 57 -12.58 29.11 5.47
C GLY A 57 -12.31 28.21 4.27
N LYS A 58 -11.79 28.82 3.19
CA LYS A 58 -11.48 28.21 1.89
C LYS A 58 -12.43 27.05 1.56
N LYS A 59 -13.40 27.30 0.67
CA LYS A 59 -13.49 26.39 -0.48
C LYS A 59 -12.05 26.29 -0.96
N LYS A 60 -11.34 25.22 -0.57
CA LYS A 60 -10.06 24.86 -1.17
C LYS A 60 -10.45 24.85 -2.63
N ASP A 61 -9.95 25.85 -3.33
CA ASP A 61 -10.29 26.08 -4.71
C ASP A 61 -10.18 24.71 -5.36
N SER A 62 -11.25 24.27 -6.04
CA SER A 62 -11.33 22.92 -6.59
C SER A 62 -10.31 22.70 -7.72
N THR A 63 -9.34 23.60 -7.86
CA THR A 63 -8.03 23.36 -8.43
C THR A 63 -7.30 22.37 -7.52
N VAL A 64 -7.37 21.10 -7.91
CA VAL A 64 -6.49 20.05 -7.40
C VAL A 64 -5.07 20.62 -7.34
N ASP A 65 -4.49 20.70 -6.14
CA ASP A 65 -3.12 21.17 -5.96
C ASP A 65 -2.20 20.22 -6.73
N MET A 66 -1.62 20.73 -7.82
CA MET A 66 -0.72 20.00 -8.70
C MET A 66 0.74 20.35 -8.45
N SER A 67 1.07 21.10 -7.39
CA SER A 67 2.46 21.47 -7.07
C SER A 67 3.37 20.25 -6.92
N TRP A 68 2.85 19.14 -6.39
CA TRP A 68 3.58 17.87 -6.30
C TRP A 68 4.06 17.33 -7.65
N ARG A 69 3.45 17.77 -8.77
CA ARG A 69 3.86 17.37 -10.13
C ARG A 69 5.18 17.99 -10.58
N GLU A 70 5.66 19.03 -9.90
CA GLU A 70 6.91 19.72 -10.23
C GLU A 70 8.16 19.01 -9.70
N GLY A 71 7.99 18.03 -8.80
CA GLY A 71 9.08 17.21 -8.23
C GLY A 71 9.63 16.14 -9.18
N THR A 72 10.61 15.38 -8.68
CA THR A 72 11.19 14.24 -9.41
C THR A 72 10.17 13.13 -9.63
N VAL A 73 10.43 12.19 -10.54
CA VAL A 73 9.50 11.07 -10.77
C VAL A 73 9.35 10.20 -9.53
N GLU A 74 10.43 10.01 -8.77
CA GLU A 74 10.45 9.29 -7.51
C GLU A 74 9.56 9.98 -6.46
N GLU A 75 9.67 11.31 -6.31
CA GLU A 75 8.83 12.10 -5.40
C GLU A 75 7.35 12.03 -5.81
N ARG A 76 7.06 12.08 -7.12
CA ARG A 76 5.69 11.98 -7.63
C ARG A 76 5.08 10.60 -7.42
N ILE A 77 5.85 9.53 -7.64
CA ILE A 77 5.42 8.15 -7.37
C ILE A 77 5.14 7.97 -5.87
N ALA A 78 6.06 8.41 -5.01
CA ALA A 78 5.87 8.36 -3.56
C ALA A 78 4.62 9.14 -3.13
N HIS A 79 4.41 10.35 -3.65
CA HIS A 79 3.21 11.14 -3.40
C HIS A 79 1.94 10.42 -3.85
N ALA A 80 1.94 9.86 -5.06
CA ALA A 80 0.80 9.13 -5.61
C ALA A 80 0.45 7.90 -4.76
N LEU A 81 1.45 7.16 -4.28
CA LEU A 81 1.25 6.03 -3.38
C LEU A 81 0.67 6.47 -2.04
N VAL A 82 1.28 7.46 -1.38
CA VAL A 82 0.84 7.96 -0.06
C VAL A 82 -0.58 8.56 -0.11
N LYS A 83 -0.92 9.28 -1.19
CA LYS A 83 -2.25 9.88 -1.37
C LYS A 83 -3.27 8.94 -2.05
N GLY A 84 -2.83 7.81 -2.58
CA GLY A 84 -3.69 6.87 -3.30
C GLY A 84 -4.22 7.39 -4.65
N ILE A 85 -3.39 8.14 -5.39
CA ILE A 85 -3.72 8.78 -6.67
C ILE A 85 -3.37 7.85 -7.84
N THR A 86 -4.37 7.42 -8.61
CA THR A 86 -4.20 6.51 -9.76
C THR A 86 -4.05 7.22 -11.11
N THR A 87 -4.37 8.51 -11.18
CA THR A 87 -4.54 9.23 -12.45
C THR A 87 -3.25 9.36 -13.26
N PHE A 88 -2.10 9.53 -12.59
CA PHE A 88 -0.81 9.80 -13.24
C PHE A 88 0.20 8.66 -13.12
N ILE A 89 -0.15 7.60 -12.37
CA ILE A 89 0.83 6.59 -11.95
C ILE A 89 1.44 5.88 -13.15
N GLU A 90 0.70 5.56 -14.21
CA GLU A 90 1.26 4.91 -15.41
C GLU A 90 2.25 5.82 -16.15
N ALA A 91 1.94 7.11 -16.26
CA ALA A 91 2.83 8.08 -16.90
C ALA A 91 4.12 8.27 -16.09
N ASP A 92 4.02 8.35 -14.76
CA ASP A 92 5.19 8.42 -13.89
C ASP A 92 5.99 7.10 -13.89
N THR A 93 5.30 5.95 -13.91
CA THR A 93 5.94 4.63 -14.00
C THR A 93 6.73 4.51 -15.30
N LYS A 94 6.19 5.03 -16.41
CA LYS A 94 6.91 5.10 -17.69
C LYS A 94 8.15 5.98 -17.60
N GLU A 95 8.05 7.20 -17.06
CA GLU A 95 9.21 8.08 -16.93
C GLU A 95 10.28 7.46 -16.01
N ALA A 96 9.87 6.79 -14.94
CA ALA A 96 10.78 6.03 -14.09
C ALA A 96 11.43 4.90 -14.90
N TRP A 97 10.65 4.10 -15.63
CA TRP A 97 11.19 3.05 -16.51
C TRP A 97 12.22 3.57 -17.52
N GLU A 98 12.06 4.77 -18.06
CA GLU A 98 13.06 5.39 -18.95
C GLU A 98 14.38 5.78 -18.23
N LYS A 99 14.37 5.89 -16.90
CA LYS A 99 15.54 6.20 -16.05
C LYS A 99 16.25 4.97 -15.50
N TYR A 100 15.52 3.89 -15.22
CA TYR A 100 16.08 2.66 -14.63
C TYR A 100 16.40 1.63 -15.73
N PRO A 101 17.53 0.91 -15.63
CA PRO A 101 17.95 -0.05 -16.65
C PRO A 101 17.07 -1.30 -16.73
N LYS A 102 16.38 -1.69 -15.64
CA LYS A 102 15.50 -2.86 -15.59
C LYS A 102 14.13 -2.50 -15.01
N PRO A 103 13.01 -3.07 -15.52
CA PRO A 103 11.68 -2.74 -15.02
C PRO A 103 11.52 -3.09 -13.54
N LEU A 104 12.21 -4.15 -13.10
CA LEU A 104 12.23 -4.58 -11.71
C LEU A 104 12.82 -3.52 -10.77
N GLU A 105 13.79 -2.74 -11.22
CA GLU A 105 14.40 -1.68 -10.40
C GLU A 105 13.43 -0.53 -10.12
N VAL A 106 12.43 -0.30 -10.98
CA VAL A 106 11.33 0.65 -10.70
C VAL A 106 10.45 0.13 -9.55
N ILE A 107 10.25 -1.18 -9.48
CA ILE A 107 9.45 -1.84 -8.43
C ILE A 107 10.19 -1.84 -7.09
N GLU A 108 11.46 -2.26 -7.11
CA GLU A 108 12.29 -2.38 -5.90
C GLU A 108 12.80 -1.02 -5.39
N GLY A 109 12.87 0.00 -6.25
CA GLY A 109 13.23 1.37 -5.90
C GLY A 109 12.00 2.23 -5.56
N PRO A 110 11.60 3.15 -6.45
CA PRO A 110 10.64 4.21 -6.11
C PRO A 110 9.27 3.71 -5.64
N LEU A 111 8.78 2.59 -6.18
CA LEU A 111 7.51 2.01 -5.74
C LEU A 111 7.60 1.42 -4.33
N MET A 112 8.67 0.69 -4.03
CA MET A 112 8.89 0.12 -2.69
C MET A 112 9.15 1.22 -1.66
N ASP A 113 9.95 2.23 -2.00
CA ASP A 113 10.21 3.39 -1.14
C ASP A 113 8.91 4.13 -0.78
N GLY A 114 8.02 4.34 -1.75
CA GLY A 114 6.71 4.91 -1.48
C GLY A 114 5.84 4.03 -0.57
N MET A 115 5.88 2.71 -0.75
CA MET A 115 5.17 1.76 0.10
C MET A 115 5.75 1.66 1.52
N ASN A 116 7.07 1.85 1.69
CA ASN A 116 7.69 1.95 3.01
C ASN A 116 7.16 3.15 3.79
N ILE A 117 7.02 4.31 3.13
CA ILE A 117 6.41 5.51 3.75
C ILE A 117 4.96 5.23 4.18
N VAL A 118 4.17 4.55 3.32
CA VAL A 118 2.81 4.12 3.66
C VAL A 118 2.80 3.20 4.89
N GLY A 119 3.74 2.25 4.94
CA GLY A 119 3.93 1.34 6.08
C GLY A 119 4.28 2.07 7.37
N ASP A 120 5.22 3.01 7.32
CA ASP A 120 5.62 3.83 8.47
C ASP A 120 4.47 4.69 8.99
N LEU A 121 3.71 5.34 8.10
CA LEU A 121 2.55 6.14 8.48
C LEU A 121 1.43 5.27 9.09
N PHE A 122 1.20 4.07 8.55
CA PHE A 122 0.23 3.14 9.11
C PHE A 122 0.69 2.61 10.48
N GLY A 123 1.95 2.21 10.62
CA GLY A 123 2.54 1.74 11.87
C GLY A 123 2.57 2.81 12.97
N ALA A 124 2.73 4.07 12.59
CA ALA A 124 2.63 5.22 13.50
C ALA A 124 1.18 5.64 13.82
N GLY A 125 0.16 4.98 13.24
CA GLY A 125 -1.25 5.32 13.43
C GLY A 125 -1.69 6.62 12.74
N LYS A 126 -0.90 7.13 11.80
CA LYS A 126 -1.15 8.37 11.03
C LYS A 126 -1.89 8.13 9.71
N MET A 127 -1.95 6.88 9.29
CA MET A 127 -2.70 6.40 8.13
C MET A 127 -3.60 5.23 8.55
N PHE A 128 -4.77 5.12 7.93
CA PHE A 128 -5.76 4.10 8.25
C PHE A 128 -5.94 3.09 7.12
N LEU A 129 -6.54 1.94 7.45
CA LEU A 129 -6.71 0.83 6.51
C LEU A 129 -7.35 1.23 5.16
N PRO A 130 -8.40 2.08 5.09
CA PRO A 130 -8.95 2.50 3.79
C PRO A 130 -7.96 3.29 2.92
N GLN A 131 -7.03 4.02 3.54
CA GLN A 131 -5.98 4.77 2.82
C GLN A 131 -4.91 3.80 2.31
N VAL A 132 -4.47 2.85 3.13
CA VAL A 132 -3.51 1.80 2.71
C VAL A 132 -4.06 0.99 1.54
N VAL A 133 -5.36 0.68 1.52
CA VAL A 133 -6.01 0.00 0.37
C VAL A 133 -5.96 0.85 -0.91
N LYS A 134 -6.11 2.18 -0.79
CA LYS A 134 -5.95 3.08 -1.96
C LYS A 134 -4.50 3.08 -2.46
N SER A 135 -3.52 3.13 -1.56
CA SER A 135 -2.10 3.04 -1.89
C SER A 135 -1.76 1.73 -2.61
N ALA A 136 -2.27 0.60 -2.09
CA ALA A 136 -2.10 -0.71 -2.69
C ALA A 136 -2.68 -0.79 -4.11
N ARG A 137 -3.78 -0.08 -4.39
CA ARG A 137 -4.34 0.00 -5.74
C ARG A 137 -3.40 0.74 -6.71
N VAL A 138 -2.78 1.84 -6.26
CA VAL A 138 -1.79 2.59 -7.05
C VAL A 138 -0.57 1.71 -7.35
N MET A 139 -0.05 1.02 -6.33
CA MET A 139 1.04 0.05 -6.46
C MET A 139 0.71 -1.03 -7.49
N LYS A 140 -0.47 -1.66 -7.36
CA LYS A 140 -0.93 -2.72 -8.27
C LYS A 140 -1.07 -2.24 -9.71
N GLN A 141 -1.55 -1.03 -9.92
CA GLN A 141 -1.67 -0.44 -11.26
C GLN A 141 -0.30 -0.20 -11.90
N SER A 142 0.66 0.33 -11.14
CA SER A 142 2.02 0.55 -11.63
C SER A 142 2.73 -0.77 -11.99
N VAL A 143 2.67 -1.77 -11.10
CA VAL A 143 3.23 -3.11 -11.37
C VAL A 143 2.57 -3.75 -12.59
N ALA A 144 1.24 -3.69 -12.71
CA ALA A 144 0.53 -4.21 -13.86
C ALA A 144 0.96 -3.55 -15.19
N TRP A 145 1.30 -2.26 -15.15
CA TRP A 145 1.83 -1.55 -16.31
C TRP A 145 3.26 -2.01 -16.68
N LEU A 146 4.09 -2.35 -15.71
CA LEU A 146 5.46 -2.86 -15.93
C LEU A 146 5.50 -4.32 -16.40
N ASN A 147 4.48 -5.12 -16.08
CA ASN A 147 4.46 -6.56 -16.38
C ASN A 147 4.84 -6.93 -17.82
N PRO A 148 4.33 -6.28 -18.89
CA PRO A 148 4.70 -6.61 -20.26
C PRO A 148 6.20 -6.40 -20.55
N TYR A 149 6.84 -5.44 -19.89
CA TYR A 149 8.27 -5.16 -20.05
C TYR A 149 9.12 -6.16 -19.27
N ILE A 150 8.65 -6.60 -18.10
CA ILE A 150 9.31 -7.68 -17.34
C ILE A 150 9.24 -8.98 -18.14
N GLU A 151 8.08 -9.32 -18.69
CA GLU A 151 7.88 -10.52 -19.51
C GLU A 151 8.70 -10.49 -20.80
N ALA A 152 8.97 -9.31 -21.37
CA ALA A 152 9.82 -9.18 -22.55
C ALA A 152 11.30 -9.50 -22.27
N GLU A 153 11.75 -9.43 -21.01
CA GLU A 153 13.09 -9.88 -20.61
C GLU A 153 13.19 -11.41 -20.45
N LYS A 154 12.09 -12.14 -20.66
CA LYS A 154 12.06 -13.59 -20.54
C LYS A 154 13.02 -14.24 -21.51
N VAL A 155 13.95 -15.03 -20.96
CA VAL A 155 14.88 -15.83 -21.76
C VAL A 155 14.15 -17.08 -22.22
N GLU A 156 13.91 -17.22 -23.51
CA GLU A 156 13.42 -18.48 -24.09
C GLU A 156 14.50 -19.56 -23.98
N GLY A 157 14.18 -20.68 -23.32
CA GLY A 157 15.10 -21.80 -23.08
C GLY A 157 14.37 -23.00 -22.48
N GLU A 158 15.11 -24.09 -22.24
CA GLU A 158 14.57 -25.27 -21.55
C GLU A 158 14.06 -24.90 -20.15
N LYS A 159 12.89 -25.45 -19.79
CA LYS A 159 12.29 -25.26 -18.46
C LYS A 159 13.26 -25.81 -17.40
N LYS A 160 13.74 -24.92 -16.52
CA LYS A 160 14.74 -25.26 -15.47
C LYS A 160 14.14 -26.03 -14.29
N GLY A 161 12.82 -26.05 -14.18
CA GLY A 161 12.05 -26.71 -13.13
C GLY A 161 10.66 -26.09 -12.98
N LYS A 162 9.79 -26.73 -12.21
CA LYS A 162 8.45 -26.27 -11.86
C LYS A 162 8.40 -25.84 -10.40
N ILE A 163 7.89 -24.64 -10.13
CA ILE A 163 7.81 -24.04 -8.80
C ILE A 163 6.35 -23.75 -8.47
N LEU A 164 5.88 -24.26 -7.34
CA LEU A 164 4.59 -23.88 -6.79
C LEU A 164 4.74 -22.67 -5.89
N MET A 165 3.86 -21.69 -6.02
CA MET A 165 3.85 -20.46 -5.23
C MET A 165 2.48 -20.29 -4.55
N ALA A 166 2.46 -20.00 -3.25
CA ALA A 166 1.22 -19.79 -2.51
C ALA A 166 1.39 -18.75 -1.39
N THR A 167 0.41 -17.87 -1.21
CA THR A 167 0.30 -17.08 0.03
C THR A 167 -0.44 -17.92 1.05
N VAL A 168 0.17 -18.11 2.23
CA VAL A 168 -0.29 -19.05 3.25
C VAL A 168 -1.69 -18.71 3.79
N LYS A 169 -2.30 -19.68 4.45
CA LYS A 169 -3.63 -19.55 5.06
C LYS A 169 -3.72 -18.31 5.97
N GLY A 170 -4.83 -17.59 5.86
CA GLY A 170 -5.07 -16.39 6.66
C GLY A 170 -4.36 -15.13 6.16
N ASP A 171 -3.51 -15.24 5.14
CA ASP A 171 -2.80 -14.11 4.54
C ASP A 171 -3.32 -13.82 3.12
N VAL A 172 -3.48 -12.53 2.81
CA VAL A 172 -4.02 -12.01 1.55
C VAL A 172 -2.97 -11.25 0.74
N HIS A 173 -1.77 -11.04 1.29
CA HIS A 173 -0.75 -10.22 0.65
C HIS A 173 -0.04 -11.01 -0.46
N ASP A 174 -0.19 -10.57 -1.70
CA ASP A 174 0.25 -11.29 -2.90
C ASP A 174 1.18 -10.50 -3.83
N ILE A 175 1.35 -9.19 -3.62
CA ILE A 175 2.17 -8.36 -4.52
C ILE A 175 3.60 -8.91 -4.64
N GLY A 176 4.25 -9.20 -3.50
CA GLY A 176 5.59 -9.80 -3.49
C GLY A 176 5.64 -11.18 -4.15
N LYS A 177 4.67 -12.06 -3.83
CA LYS A 177 4.52 -13.38 -4.46
C LYS A 177 4.44 -13.27 -5.99
N ASN A 178 3.61 -12.36 -6.49
CA ASN A 178 3.38 -12.18 -7.92
C ASN A 178 4.64 -11.67 -8.62
N ILE A 179 5.37 -10.72 -8.01
CA ILE A 179 6.65 -10.22 -8.55
C ILE A 179 7.66 -11.37 -8.65
N VAL A 180 7.84 -12.15 -7.57
CA VAL A 180 8.76 -13.30 -7.57
C VAL A 180 8.33 -14.34 -8.61
N GLY A 181 7.02 -14.60 -8.76
CA GLY A 181 6.49 -15.50 -9.78
C GLY A 181 6.83 -15.06 -11.20
N VAL A 182 6.63 -13.77 -11.52
CA VAL A 182 7.00 -13.21 -12.83
C VAL A 182 8.51 -13.30 -13.06
N VAL A 183 9.34 -12.92 -12.07
CA VAL A 183 10.80 -12.97 -12.16
C VAL A 183 11.31 -14.40 -12.39
N LEU A 184 10.81 -15.38 -11.64
CA LEU A 184 11.17 -16.79 -11.83
C LEU A 184 10.71 -17.31 -13.19
N GLY A 185 9.50 -16.94 -13.63
CA GLY A 185 9.00 -17.26 -14.96
C GLY A 185 9.88 -16.70 -16.09
N CYS A 186 10.41 -15.47 -15.91
CA CYS A 186 11.35 -14.86 -16.86
C CYS A 186 12.71 -15.58 -16.90
N ASN A 187 13.07 -16.28 -15.81
CA ASN A 187 14.30 -17.05 -15.69
C ASN A 187 14.18 -18.51 -16.15
N GLY A 188 13.05 -18.89 -16.76
CA GLY A 188 12.83 -20.22 -17.35
C GLY A 188 12.23 -21.25 -16.41
N TYR A 189 11.62 -20.84 -15.29
CA TYR A 189 10.85 -21.73 -14.42
C TYR A 189 9.37 -21.76 -14.83
N ASP A 190 8.73 -22.91 -14.63
CA ASP A 190 7.28 -23.07 -14.77
C ASP A 190 6.60 -22.78 -13.43
N ILE A 191 5.66 -21.85 -13.38
CA ILE A 191 5.10 -21.35 -12.12
C ILE A 191 3.65 -21.79 -11.94
N VAL A 192 3.37 -22.50 -10.85
CA VAL A 192 2.02 -22.85 -10.41
C VAL A 192 1.63 -21.95 -9.24
N ASP A 193 0.83 -20.92 -9.49
CA ASP A 193 0.38 -20.00 -8.44
C ASP A 193 -0.99 -20.41 -7.90
N LEU A 194 -1.05 -20.78 -6.61
CA LEU A 194 -2.28 -21.16 -5.92
C LEU A 194 -3.09 -19.98 -5.37
N GLY A 195 -2.56 -18.76 -5.47
CA GLY A 195 -3.20 -17.54 -4.98
C GLY A 195 -2.96 -17.29 -3.49
N VAL A 196 -4.01 -16.83 -2.80
CA VAL A 196 -3.95 -16.38 -1.41
C VAL A 196 -4.82 -17.18 -0.46
N MET A 197 -4.52 -17.08 0.84
CA MET A 197 -5.22 -17.80 1.91
C MET A 197 -5.24 -19.32 1.70
N VAL A 198 -4.15 -19.88 1.17
CA VAL A 198 -4.12 -21.29 0.74
C VAL A 198 -3.79 -22.21 1.93
N PRO A 199 -4.64 -23.21 2.25
CA PRO A 199 -4.35 -24.21 3.28
C PRO A 199 -3.16 -25.11 2.93
N CYS A 200 -2.42 -25.54 3.95
CA CYS A 200 -1.27 -26.46 3.81
C CYS A 200 -1.60 -27.73 2.99
N GLU A 201 -2.71 -28.40 3.29
CA GLU A 201 -3.15 -29.61 2.58
C GLU A 201 -3.23 -29.39 1.06
N LYS A 202 -3.86 -28.29 0.62
CA LYS A 202 -3.97 -27.95 -0.80
C LYS A 202 -2.61 -27.67 -1.44
N ILE A 203 -1.69 -27.04 -0.70
CA ILE A 203 -0.31 -26.77 -1.16
C ILE A 203 0.41 -28.09 -1.44
N LEU A 204 0.37 -29.02 -0.48
CA LEU A 204 1.03 -30.32 -0.61
C LEU A 204 0.38 -31.21 -1.67
N ASP A 205 -0.95 -31.27 -1.70
CA ASP A 205 -1.69 -32.05 -2.70
C ASP A 205 -1.38 -31.57 -4.13
N THR A 206 -1.37 -30.25 -4.34
CA THR A 206 -1.04 -29.68 -5.64
C THR A 206 0.44 -29.88 -5.96
N ALA A 207 1.34 -29.75 -4.98
CA ALA A 207 2.77 -29.97 -5.20
C ALA A 207 3.05 -31.40 -5.68
N ILE A 208 2.37 -32.39 -5.11
CA ILE A 208 2.45 -33.80 -5.53
C ILE A 208 1.80 -33.98 -6.90
N ALA A 209 0.58 -33.47 -7.10
CA ALA A 209 -0.18 -33.67 -8.34
C ALA A 209 0.49 -33.02 -9.57
N GLU A 210 1.14 -31.88 -9.37
CA GLU A 210 1.86 -31.14 -10.41
C GLU A 210 3.33 -31.54 -10.53
N GLU A 211 3.82 -32.44 -9.67
CA GLU A 211 5.23 -32.88 -9.60
C GLU A 211 6.20 -31.69 -9.56
N VAL A 212 5.97 -30.75 -8.65
CA VAL A 212 6.80 -29.53 -8.55
C VAL A 212 8.15 -29.82 -7.89
N ASP A 213 9.19 -29.11 -8.32
CA ASP A 213 10.54 -29.23 -7.78
C ASP A 213 10.73 -28.40 -6.49
N ILE A 214 10.02 -27.27 -6.38
CA ILE A 214 10.15 -26.31 -5.29
C ILE A 214 8.77 -25.80 -4.88
N ILE A 215 8.56 -25.65 -3.57
CA ILE A 215 7.41 -24.94 -2.98
C ILE A 215 7.89 -23.60 -2.42
N GLY A 216 7.30 -22.50 -2.89
CA GLY A 216 7.49 -21.14 -2.39
C GLY A 216 6.28 -20.67 -1.59
N LEU A 217 6.49 -20.30 -0.33
CA LEU A 217 5.47 -19.76 0.55
C LEU A 217 5.65 -18.26 0.73
N SER A 218 4.56 -17.50 0.61
CA SER A 218 4.51 -16.06 0.83
C SER A 218 3.68 -15.74 2.08
N GLY A 219 4.14 -14.77 2.88
CA GLY A 219 3.47 -14.31 4.07
C GLY A 219 4.07 -12.98 4.54
N LEU A 220 3.20 -12.06 4.95
CA LEU A 220 3.57 -10.72 5.38
C LEU A 220 3.22 -10.46 6.85
N ILE A 221 2.17 -11.09 7.37
CA ILE A 221 1.70 -10.87 8.75
C ILE A 221 2.29 -11.88 9.72
N THR A 222 2.37 -11.53 11.01
CA THR A 222 2.95 -12.39 12.05
C THR A 222 2.33 -13.81 12.09
N PRO A 223 0.99 -13.99 12.02
CA PRO A 223 0.40 -15.34 12.01
C PRO A 223 0.81 -16.21 10.80
N SER A 224 1.26 -15.59 9.70
CA SER A 224 1.71 -16.31 8.51
C SER A 224 2.96 -17.13 8.79
N LEU A 225 3.81 -16.71 9.72
CA LEU A 225 5.01 -17.45 10.10
C LEU A 225 4.65 -18.80 10.76
N ASP A 226 3.62 -18.81 11.62
CA ASP A 226 3.16 -20.05 12.25
C ASP A 226 2.62 -21.04 11.20
N GLU A 227 1.88 -20.54 10.20
CA GLU A 227 1.41 -21.35 9.08
C GLU A 227 2.57 -21.88 8.22
N MET A 228 3.61 -21.07 7.98
CA MET A 228 4.81 -21.53 7.25
C MET A 228 5.56 -22.63 8.00
N VAL A 229 5.72 -22.52 9.32
CA VAL A 229 6.32 -23.57 10.16
C VAL A 229 5.48 -24.85 10.12
N TYR A 230 4.16 -24.72 10.05
CA TYR A 230 3.27 -25.88 9.93
C TYR A 230 3.37 -26.59 8.57
N VAL A 231 3.73 -25.87 7.50
CA VAL A 231 3.93 -26.46 6.17
C VAL A 231 5.30 -27.13 6.02
N ALA A 232 6.34 -26.60 6.66
CA ALA A 232 7.74 -27.07 6.55
C ALA A 232 8.04 -28.31 7.42
#